data_AF-A0A645BBA0-F1
#
_entry.id   AF-A0A645BBA0-F1
#
_cell.length_a   1.000
_cell.length_b   1.000
_cell.length_c   1.000
_cell.angle_alpha   90.00
_cell.angle_beta   90.00
_cell.angle_gamma   90.00
#
_symmetry.space_group_name_H-M   'P 1'
#
loop_
_entity.id
_entity.type
_entity.pdbx_description
1 polymer ?
#
loop_
_entity_poly.entity_id
_entity_poly.type
_entity_poly.pdbx_seq_one_letter_code
_entity_poly.pdbx_strand_id
1 'polypeptide(L)'
;MLNLTLTTQSGKTQDLNLPLRVEDIVQRPMPFYLAYGKATATFETPDADLNEKLGSLMPNAVEGGVQELNLLAYILDRMDEKRLALLRGNLPDEPCDITELTRRANYFCDRYLDRDGNPDPYVVPLERYRESSSLSEKLQREFRMNLEKQRMTGGQLFDRIIEQAKENGDLARFDAIDEYILDDTSYKGKLCSYEFDLLPAMNFGGSEGIYIDCYLKGKFDESGRDSLHIGTIKTLDTNLNACKVMGELCGALMYHENRFVNENLYLFDSTESIERMITKSMEIEQAQSTGPEMQIGQQI
;
A
#
# COMPACT_ATOMS: atom_id res chain seq x y z
N MET A 1 6.27 12.23 -14.63
CA MET A 1 5.49 11.34 -13.74
C MET A 1 5.16 10.05 -14.48
N LEU A 2 5.04 8.89 -13.83
CA LEU A 2 4.73 7.62 -14.50
C LEU A 2 3.35 7.16 -14.03
N ASN A 3 2.43 6.93 -14.96
CA ASN A 3 1.10 6.40 -14.67
C ASN A 3 1.00 4.96 -15.17
N LEU A 4 0.43 4.10 -14.33
CA LEU A 4 0.10 2.72 -14.66
C LEU A 4 -1.41 2.55 -14.69
N THR A 5 -1.96 2.16 -15.83
CA THR A 5 -3.35 1.71 -15.91
C THR A 5 -3.37 0.19 -15.78
N LEU A 6 -3.83 -0.28 -14.62
CA LEU A 6 -3.94 -1.70 -14.31
C LEU A 6 -5.29 -2.25 -14.80
N THR A 7 -5.28 -3.31 -15.59
CA THR A 7 -6.47 -3.91 -16.20
C THR A 7 -6.62 -5.36 -15.80
N THR A 8 -7.79 -5.71 -15.26
CA THR A 8 -8.14 -7.09 -14.90
C THR A 8 -8.55 -7.91 -16.13
N GLN A 9 -8.58 -9.24 -16.01
CA GLN A 9 -9.15 -10.12 -17.04
C GLN A 9 -10.62 -9.80 -17.38
N SER A 10 -11.36 -9.19 -16.44
CA SER A 10 -12.75 -8.75 -16.65
C SER A 10 -12.88 -7.40 -17.36
N GLY A 11 -11.77 -6.76 -17.72
CA GLY A 11 -11.73 -5.46 -18.40
C GLY A 11 -11.90 -4.26 -17.47
N LYS A 12 -12.04 -4.46 -16.15
CA LYS A 12 -12.02 -3.36 -15.18
C LYS A 12 -10.62 -2.77 -15.08
N THR A 13 -10.55 -1.44 -15.02
CA THR A 13 -9.30 -0.69 -14.95
C THR A 13 -9.17 0.09 -13.65
N GLN A 14 -7.94 0.32 -13.21
CA GLN A 14 -7.60 1.20 -12.10
C GLN A 14 -6.25 1.86 -12.36
N ASP A 15 -6.18 3.18 -12.19
CA ASP A 15 -4.95 3.93 -12.39
C ASP A 15 -4.13 3.99 -11.11
N LEU A 16 -2.81 3.93 -11.28
CA LEU A 16 -1.82 4.04 -10.22
C LEU A 16 -0.73 5.01 -10.64
N ASN A 17 -0.55 6.07 -9.85
CA ASN A 17 0.47 7.08 -10.09
C ASN A 17 1.76 6.70 -9.38
N LEU A 18 2.88 6.86 -10.08
CA LEU A 18 4.22 6.65 -9.56
C LEU A 18 4.99 8.00 -9.51
N PRO A 19 5.69 8.31 -8.41
CA PRO A 19 6.03 7.40 -7.30
C PRO A 19 4.86 6.99 -6.40
N LEU A 20 4.87 5.71 -6.02
CA LEU A 20 3.82 5.00 -5.32
C LEU A 20 3.58 5.59 -3.94
N ARG A 21 2.33 6.00 -3.68
CA ARG A 21 1.90 6.34 -2.33
C ARG A 21 1.36 5.10 -1.65
N VAL A 22 1.69 4.93 -0.37
CA VAL A 22 1.19 3.81 0.43
C VAL A 22 -0.34 3.83 0.48
N GLU A 23 -0.94 5.02 0.55
CA GLU A 23 -2.39 5.20 0.54
C GLU A 23 -3.06 4.57 -0.70
N ASP A 24 -2.36 4.50 -1.84
CA ASP A 24 -2.90 3.94 -3.06
C ASP A 24 -2.89 2.40 -3.03
N ILE A 25 -1.98 1.78 -2.26
CA ILE A 25 -1.92 0.33 -2.06
C ILE A 25 -2.92 -0.11 -1.00
N VAL A 26 -3.06 0.66 0.08
CA VAL A 26 -4.03 0.38 1.16
C VAL A 26 -5.45 0.79 0.76
N GLN A 27 -5.78 0.68 -0.52
CA GLN A 27 -7.13 0.80 -1.03
C GLN A 27 -7.52 -0.53 -1.64
N ARG A 28 -8.64 -1.11 -1.18
CA ARG A 28 -9.30 -2.13 -1.97
C ARG A 28 -9.93 -1.45 -3.19
N PRO A 29 -9.75 -1.94 -4.42
CA PRO A 29 -9.21 -3.25 -4.81
C PRO A 29 -7.73 -3.31 -5.26
N MET A 30 -6.90 -2.30 -4.99
CA MET A 30 -5.53 -2.22 -5.54
C MET A 30 -4.68 -3.50 -5.40
N PRO A 31 -4.63 -4.19 -4.23
CA PRO A 31 -3.92 -5.47 -4.11
C PRO A 31 -4.32 -6.52 -5.15
N PHE A 32 -5.60 -6.57 -5.51
CA PHE A 32 -6.12 -7.49 -6.53
C PHE A 32 -5.59 -7.14 -7.92
N TYR A 33 -5.53 -5.85 -8.27
CA TYR A 33 -4.99 -5.40 -9.55
C TYR A 33 -3.49 -5.64 -9.66
N LEU A 34 -2.73 -5.41 -8.59
CA LEU A 34 -1.30 -5.71 -8.54
C LEU A 34 -1.02 -7.22 -8.70
N ALA A 35 -1.89 -8.06 -8.12
CA ALA A 35 -1.69 -9.50 -8.14
C ALA A 35 -2.13 -10.16 -9.47
N TYR A 36 -3.15 -9.64 -10.15
CA TYR A 36 -3.80 -10.34 -11.27
C TYR A 36 -4.06 -9.48 -12.50
N GLY A 37 -3.73 -8.19 -12.45
CA GLY A 37 -3.89 -7.27 -13.56
C GLY A 37 -2.69 -7.28 -14.51
N LYS A 38 -2.95 -6.84 -15.73
CA LYS A 38 -1.92 -6.37 -16.68
C LYS A 38 -1.80 -4.86 -16.58
N ALA A 39 -0.71 -4.28 -17.06
CA ALA A 39 -0.54 -2.83 -17.00
C ALA A 39 -0.21 -2.21 -18.35
N THR A 40 -0.61 -0.95 -18.52
CA THR A 40 -0.05 -0.07 -19.54
C THR A 40 0.66 1.07 -18.83
N ALA A 41 1.87 1.41 -19.28
CA ALA A 41 2.71 2.43 -18.68
C ALA A 41 2.77 3.69 -19.55
N THR A 42 2.50 4.84 -18.95
CA THR A 42 2.57 6.14 -19.63
C THR A 42 3.48 7.09 -18.87
N PHE A 43 4.47 7.66 -19.57
CA PHE A 43 5.39 8.65 -19.01
C PHE A 43 4.91 10.08 -19.30
N GLU A 44 5.00 10.92 -18.28
CA GLU A 44 4.55 12.32 -18.25
C GLU A 44 5.64 13.22 -17.66
N THR A 45 6.88 13.11 -18.13
CA THR A 45 7.92 14.09 -17.83
C THR A 45 7.68 15.38 -18.63
N PRO A 46 8.29 16.52 -18.27
CA PRO A 46 8.23 17.74 -19.09
C PRO A 46 8.80 17.59 -20.51
N ASP A 47 9.61 16.55 -20.78
CA ASP A 47 10.20 16.27 -22.10
C ASP A 47 9.35 15.21 -22.83
N ALA A 48 8.56 15.66 -23.81
CA ALA A 48 7.66 14.79 -24.57
C ALA A 48 8.41 13.72 -25.40
N ASP A 49 9.55 14.09 -25.99
CA ASP A 49 10.36 13.15 -26.77
C ASP A 49 10.97 12.07 -25.86
N LEU A 50 11.34 12.44 -24.63
CA LEU A 50 11.79 11.48 -23.61
C LEU A 50 10.66 10.51 -23.24
N ASN A 51 9.42 11.00 -23.07
CA ASN A 51 8.28 10.15 -22.73
C ASN A 51 8.01 9.10 -23.81
N GLU A 52 8.03 9.51 -25.09
CA GLU A 52 7.87 8.59 -26.22
C GLU A 52 8.99 7.54 -26.26
N LYS A 53 10.25 7.98 -26.10
CA LYS A 53 11.41 7.08 -26.09
C LYS A 53 11.34 6.09 -24.93
N LEU A 54 11.03 6.54 -23.71
CA LEU A 54 10.85 5.65 -22.55
C LEU A 54 9.72 4.63 -22.79
N GLY A 55 8.59 5.07 -23.35
CA GLY A 55 7.49 4.18 -23.72
C GLY A 55 7.90 3.09 -24.71
N SER A 56 8.66 3.43 -25.75
CA SER A 56 9.16 2.45 -26.74
C SER A 56 10.17 1.45 -26.17
N LEU A 57 10.87 1.82 -25.09
CA LEU A 57 11.88 0.99 -24.44
C LEU A 57 11.29 0.04 -23.40
N MET A 58 10.00 0.19 -23.06
CA MET A 58 9.36 -0.63 -22.04
C MET A 58 9.34 -2.11 -22.44
N PRO A 59 9.84 -3.01 -21.58
CA PRO A 59 9.77 -4.44 -21.86
C PRO A 59 8.32 -4.95 -21.74
N ASN A 60 8.01 -6.05 -22.41
CA ASN A 60 6.68 -6.70 -22.33
C ASN A 60 6.38 -7.27 -20.93
N ALA A 61 7.41 -7.47 -20.11
CA ALA A 61 7.29 -7.92 -18.73
C ALA A 61 8.34 -7.23 -17.86
N VAL A 62 7.96 -6.89 -16.63
CA VAL A 62 8.81 -6.20 -15.66
C VAL A 62 9.03 -7.14 -14.48
N GLU A 63 10.19 -7.80 -14.39
CA GLU A 63 10.45 -8.86 -13.40
C GLU A 63 10.34 -8.39 -11.94
N GLY A 64 10.75 -7.15 -11.64
CA GLY A 64 10.61 -6.53 -10.32
C GLY A 64 9.31 -5.74 -10.12
N GLY A 65 8.35 -5.90 -11.03
CA GLY A 65 7.00 -5.37 -10.92
C GLY A 65 6.91 -3.85 -10.77
N VAL A 66 5.93 -3.43 -9.98
CA VAL A 66 5.69 -2.01 -9.68
C VAL A 66 6.85 -1.40 -8.89
N GLN A 67 7.59 -2.17 -8.10
CA GLN A 67 8.70 -1.63 -7.31
C GLN A 67 9.82 -1.04 -8.19
N GLU A 68 10.18 -1.70 -9.29
CA GLU A 68 11.20 -1.18 -10.21
C GLU A 68 10.71 0.06 -10.96
N LEU A 69 9.46 0.04 -11.42
CA LEU A 69 8.84 1.20 -12.06
C LEU A 69 8.73 2.38 -11.09
N ASN A 70 8.44 2.09 -9.83
CA ASN A 70 8.37 3.10 -8.77
C ASN A 70 9.74 3.76 -8.53
N LEU A 71 10.82 2.97 -8.55
CA LEU A 71 12.17 3.52 -8.43
C LEU A 71 12.54 4.39 -9.63
N LEU A 72 12.23 3.94 -10.86
CA LEU A 72 12.44 4.75 -12.07
C LEU A 72 11.66 6.06 -11.98
N ALA A 73 10.37 6.02 -11.63
CA ALA A 73 9.54 7.20 -11.48
C ALA A 73 10.10 8.16 -10.42
N TYR A 74 10.54 7.63 -9.28
CA TYR A 74 11.14 8.41 -8.19
C TYR A 74 12.43 9.12 -8.62
N ILE A 75 13.24 8.48 -9.46
CA ILE A 75 14.45 9.10 -10.00
C ILE A 75 14.07 10.20 -11.01
N LEU A 76 13.18 9.91 -11.95
CA LEU A 76 12.75 10.86 -12.98
C LEU A 76 12.14 12.13 -12.36
N ASP A 77 11.36 11.99 -11.29
CA ASP A 77 10.73 13.12 -10.57
C ASP A 77 11.75 14.09 -9.95
N ARG A 78 12.98 13.63 -9.73
CA ARG A 78 14.07 14.42 -9.13
C ARG A 78 14.99 15.06 -10.17
N MET A 79 14.79 14.77 -11.45
CA MET A 79 15.62 15.30 -12.53
C MET A 79 15.07 16.65 -13.00
N ASP A 80 15.96 17.62 -13.14
CA ASP A 80 15.65 18.88 -13.83
C ASP A 80 15.68 18.68 -15.36
N GLU A 81 15.24 19.69 -16.10
CA GLU A 81 15.20 19.66 -17.57
C GLU A 81 16.55 19.29 -18.20
N LYS A 82 17.66 19.77 -17.60
CA LYS A 82 19.01 19.48 -18.09
C LYS A 82 19.35 17.99 -17.95
N ARG A 83 19.04 17.40 -16.80
CA ARG A 83 19.26 15.97 -16.54
C ARG A 83 18.34 15.10 -17.40
N LEU A 84 17.09 15.50 -17.60
CA LEU A 84 16.15 14.78 -18.49
C LEU A 84 16.64 14.76 -19.94
N ALA A 85 17.08 15.91 -20.46
CA ALA A 85 17.64 16.00 -21.81
C ALA A 85 18.91 15.14 -21.96
N LEU A 86 19.75 15.09 -20.92
CA LEU A 86 20.94 14.25 -20.89
C LEU A 86 20.59 12.76 -20.90
N LEU A 87 19.61 12.35 -20.11
CA LEU A 87 19.10 10.97 -20.12
C LEU A 87 18.59 10.61 -21.51
N ARG A 88 17.74 11.44 -22.12
CA ARG A 88 17.19 11.23 -23.47
C ARG A 88 18.27 10.93 -24.51
N GLY A 89 19.35 11.71 -24.49
CA GLY A 89 20.50 11.57 -25.39
C GLY A 89 21.36 10.32 -25.15
N ASN A 90 21.18 9.64 -24.01
CA ASN A 90 21.96 8.46 -23.61
C ASN A 90 21.10 7.21 -23.34
N LEU A 91 19.81 7.27 -23.68
CA LEU A 91 18.94 6.09 -23.71
C LEU A 91 19.33 5.18 -24.88
N PRO A 92 19.25 3.84 -24.70
CA PRO A 92 19.52 2.88 -25.77
C PRO A 92 18.53 3.03 -26.93
N ASP A 93 18.88 2.43 -28.07
CA ASP A 93 18.05 2.42 -29.28
C ASP A 93 17.11 1.20 -29.34
N GLU A 94 17.44 0.13 -28.61
CA GLU A 94 16.64 -1.10 -28.51
C GLU A 94 16.02 -1.23 -27.12
N PRO A 95 14.81 -1.84 -27.01
CA PRO A 95 14.18 -2.13 -25.73
C PRO A 95 15.13 -2.88 -24.79
N CYS A 96 15.15 -2.48 -23.52
CA CYS A 96 15.99 -3.09 -22.51
C CYS A 96 15.19 -3.37 -21.24
N ASP A 97 15.80 -4.12 -20.33
CA ASP A 97 15.21 -4.39 -19.03
C ASP A 97 15.02 -3.08 -18.23
N ILE A 98 13.97 -3.05 -17.40
CA ILE A 98 13.66 -1.90 -16.56
C ILE A 98 14.84 -1.54 -15.64
N THR A 99 15.58 -2.55 -15.17
CA THR A 99 16.74 -2.38 -14.30
C THR A 99 17.82 -1.57 -15.00
N GLU A 100 18.01 -1.77 -16.31
CA GLU A 100 18.98 -1.01 -17.10
C GLU A 100 18.53 0.44 -17.31
N LEU A 101 17.22 0.67 -17.54
CA LEU A 101 16.66 2.02 -17.62
C LEU A 101 16.82 2.77 -16.29
N THR A 102 16.48 2.11 -15.18
CA THR A 102 16.63 2.64 -13.82
C THR A 102 18.07 2.98 -13.51
N ARG A 103 19.02 2.10 -13.83
CA ARG A 103 20.46 2.32 -13.65
C ARG A 103 20.95 3.57 -14.39
N ARG A 104 20.52 3.74 -15.65
CA ARG A 104 20.86 4.91 -16.47
C ARG A 104 20.27 6.20 -15.91
N ALA A 105 18.99 6.17 -15.57
CA ALA A 105 18.32 7.32 -14.94
C ALA A 105 19.04 7.73 -13.65
N ASN A 106 19.38 6.75 -12.81
CA ASN A 106 20.12 6.98 -11.56
C ASN A 106 21.48 7.64 -11.80
N TYR A 107 22.25 7.13 -12.78
CA TYR A 107 23.55 7.68 -13.15
C TYR A 107 23.48 9.17 -13.51
N PHE A 108 22.52 9.55 -14.36
CA PHE A 108 22.35 10.93 -14.81
C PHE A 108 21.67 11.82 -13.77
N CYS A 109 20.89 11.26 -12.85
CA CYS A 109 20.30 12.00 -11.74
C CYS A 109 21.36 12.44 -10.72
N ASP A 110 22.14 11.50 -10.19
CA ASP A 110 22.90 11.70 -8.96
C ASP A 110 24.43 11.69 -9.14
N ARG A 111 24.97 11.19 -10.25
CA ARG A 111 26.42 10.95 -10.41
C ARG A 111 27.10 11.74 -11.52
N TYR A 112 26.42 11.95 -12.65
CA TYR A 112 27.07 12.53 -13.81
C TYR A 112 27.43 14.01 -13.65
N LEU A 113 26.57 14.76 -12.95
CA LEU A 113 26.77 16.19 -12.74
C LEU A 113 27.24 16.49 -11.31
N ASP A 114 28.19 17.40 -11.17
CA ASP A 114 28.58 18.00 -9.90
C ASP A 114 27.51 18.95 -9.35
N ARG A 115 27.79 19.57 -8.20
CA ARG A 115 26.86 20.52 -7.56
C ARG A 115 26.56 21.76 -8.39
N ASP A 116 27.48 22.14 -9.28
CA ASP A 116 27.36 23.30 -10.16
C ASP A 116 26.72 22.92 -11.51
N GLY A 117 26.37 21.64 -11.69
CA GLY A 117 25.74 21.10 -12.88
C GLY A 117 26.71 20.85 -14.03
N ASN A 118 28.02 20.75 -13.78
CA ASN A 118 29.02 20.37 -14.79
C ASN A 118 29.32 18.87 -14.71
N PRO A 119 29.82 18.23 -15.78
CA PRO A 119 30.26 16.84 -15.69
C PRO A 119 31.27 16.64 -14.57
N ASP A 120 30.98 15.76 -13.62
CA ASP A 120 31.87 15.51 -12.48
C ASP A 120 33.19 14.91 -13.00
N PRO A 121 34.35 15.54 -12.74
CA PRO A 121 35.65 15.08 -13.24
C PRO A 121 36.07 13.71 -12.69
N TYR A 122 35.41 13.23 -11.62
CA TYR A 122 35.65 11.94 -11.00
C TYR A 122 34.54 10.92 -11.29
N VAL A 123 33.59 11.24 -12.19
CA VAL A 123 32.52 10.30 -12.53
C VAL A 123 33.08 9.06 -13.19
N VAL A 124 32.62 7.89 -12.72
CA VAL A 124 32.90 6.63 -13.41
C VAL A 124 32.09 6.57 -14.72
N PRO A 125 32.62 5.99 -15.81
CA PRO A 125 31.83 5.75 -17.02
C PRO A 125 30.57 4.93 -16.72
N LEU A 126 29.48 5.17 -17.45
CA LEU A 126 28.19 4.48 -17.27
C LEU A 126 28.33 2.95 -17.32
N GLU A 127 29.22 2.42 -18.16
CA GLU A 127 29.48 0.99 -18.30
C GLU A 127 30.08 0.38 -17.03
N ARG A 128 30.79 1.19 -16.24
CA ARG A 128 31.39 0.81 -14.96
C ARG A 128 30.52 1.25 -13.77
N TYR A 129 29.46 2.01 -14.01
CA TYR A 129 28.53 2.41 -12.97
C TYR A 129 27.76 1.19 -12.49
N ARG A 130 27.93 0.90 -11.19
CA ARG A 130 27.08 -0.01 -10.44
C ARG A 130 26.20 0.86 -9.56
N GLU A 131 24.91 0.54 -9.55
CA GLU A 131 23.91 1.33 -8.84
C GLU A 131 24.37 1.65 -7.41
N SER A 132 24.31 2.94 -7.08
CA SER A 132 24.42 3.39 -5.70
C SER A 132 23.11 3.01 -5.01
N SER A 133 23.15 2.06 -4.09
CA SER A 133 21.98 1.57 -3.34
C SER A 133 21.22 2.67 -2.58
N SER A 134 21.81 3.86 -2.43
CA SER A 134 21.29 4.97 -1.64
C SER A 134 19.89 5.45 -2.00
N LEU A 135 19.51 5.54 -3.29
CA LEU A 135 18.17 6.00 -3.67
C LEU A 135 17.10 4.92 -3.47
N SER A 136 17.41 3.68 -3.84
CA SER A 136 16.52 2.53 -3.63
C SER A 136 16.29 2.30 -2.13
N GLU A 137 17.36 2.30 -1.32
CA GLU A 137 17.27 2.19 0.14
C GLU A 137 16.44 3.33 0.75
N LYS A 138 16.61 4.56 0.27
CA LYS A 138 15.84 5.72 0.73
C LYS A 138 14.36 5.55 0.41
N LEU A 139 14.02 5.17 -0.83
CA LEU A 139 12.65 4.95 -1.27
C LEU A 139 11.98 3.82 -0.47
N GLN A 140 12.67 2.68 -0.30
CA GLN A 140 12.18 1.57 0.51
C GLN A 140 11.95 1.96 1.98
N ARG A 141 12.87 2.74 2.56
CA ARG A 141 12.72 3.23 3.93
C ARG A 141 11.52 4.18 4.06
N GLU A 142 11.36 5.12 3.12
CA GLU A 142 10.22 6.04 3.08
C GLU A 142 8.90 5.27 2.93
N PHE A 143 8.88 4.27 2.05
CA PHE A 143 7.74 3.38 1.86
C PHE A 143 7.36 2.65 3.15
N ARG A 144 8.30 1.95 3.79
CA ARG A 144 8.06 1.23 5.05
C ARG A 144 7.60 2.15 6.18
N MET A 145 8.23 3.33 6.31
CA MET A 145 7.80 4.32 7.31
C MET A 145 6.38 4.81 7.07
N ASN A 146 5.99 5.03 5.82
CA ASN A 146 4.62 5.44 5.49
C ASN A 146 3.62 4.30 5.65
N LEU A 147 4.01 3.05 5.37
CA LEU A 147 3.18 1.87 5.63
C LEU A 147 2.86 1.72 7.11
N GLU A 148 3.87 1.83 7.99
CA GLU A 148 3.67 1.76 9.43
C GLU A 148 2.75 2.88 9.98
N LYS A 149 2.71 4.05 9.32
CA LYS A 149 1.77 5.12 9.69
C LYS A 149 0.31 4.77 9.36
N GLN A 150 0.07 3.96 8.34
CA GLN A 150 -1.29 3.53 7.96
C GLN A 150 -1.84 2.43 8.86
N ARG A 151 -0.97 1.71 9.59
CA ARG A 151 -1.39 0.65 10.51
C ARG A 151 -2.04 1.21 11.77
N MET A 152 -2.95 0.43 12.35
CA MET A 152 -3.62 0.75 13.61
C MET A 152 -3.03 -0.05 14.78
N THR A 153 -3.21 0.46 16.00
CA THR A 153 -2.97 -0.31 17.24
C THR A 153 -4.22 -1.12 17.60
N GLY A 154 -4.11 -1.99 18.61
CA GLY A 154 -5.26 -2.67 19.20
C GLY A 154 -6.34 -1.72 19.71
N GLY A 155 -5.98 -0.70 20.50
CA GLY A 155 -6.92 0.32 20.97
C GLY A 155 -7.60 1.09 19.82
N GLN A 156 -6.87 1.44 18.76
CA GLN A 156 -7.46 2.08 17.58
C GLN A 156 -8.47 1.17 16.86
N LEU A 157 -8.21 -0.14 16.79
CA LEU A 157 -9.19 -1.10 16.25
C LEU A 157 -10.43 -1.16 17.16
N PHE A 158 -10.25 -1.19 18.48
CA PHE A 158 -11.34 -1.16 19.43
C PHE A 158 -12.23 0.07 19.24
N ASP A 159 -11.67 1.27 19.14
CA ASP A 159 -12.42 2.50 18.87
C ASP A 159 -13.27 2.39 17.59
N ARG A 160 -12.70 1.83 16.51
CA ARG A 160 -13.44 1.63 15.24
C ARG A 160 -14.61 0.67 15.38
N ILE A 161 -14.44 -0.41 16.13
CA ILE A 161 -15.50 -1.39 16.40
C ILE A 161 -16.64 -0.70 17.17
N ILE A 162 -16.31 0.09 18.19
CA ILE A 162 -17.28 0.84 19.00
C ILE A 162 -18.01 1.89 18.16
N GLU A 163 -17.30 2.65 17.31
CA GLU A 163 -17.89 3.60 16.38
C GLU A 163 -18.92 2.93 15.47
N GLN A 164 -18.56 1.81 14.82
CA GLN A 164 -19.47 1.09 13.92
C GLN A 164 -20.69 0.52 14.65
N ALA A 165 -20.48 -0.04 15.85
CA ALA A 165 -21.57 -0.55 16.65
C ALA A 165 -22.52 0.57 17.11
N LYS A 166 -21.98 1.76 17.40
CA LYS A 166 -22.77 2.93 17.76
C LYS A 166 -23.57 3.47 16.58
N GLU A 167 -22.94 3.59 15.41
CA GLU A 167 -23.58 4.06 14.18
C GLU A 167 -24.75 3.15 13.75
N ASN A 168 -24.61 1.84 13.96
CA ASN A 168 -25.69 0.88 13.69
C ASN A 168 -26.77 0.83 14.80
N GLY A 169 -26.57 1.52 15.92
CA GLY A 169 -27.53 1.55 17.04
C GLY A 169 -27.43 0.35 17.98
N ASP A 170 -26.43 -0.52 17.81
CA ASP A 170 -26.24 -1.73 18.62
C ASP A 170 -25.76 -1.41 20.06
N LEU A 171 -25.30 -0.17 20.30
CA LEU A 171 -24.98 0.33 21.65
C LEU A 171 -26.19 0.91 22.38
N ALA A 172 -27.36 1.09 21.76
CA ALA A 172 -28.46 1.86 22.36
C ALA A 172 -28.93 1.31 23.72
N ARG A 173 -28.92 -0.02 23.90
CA ARG A 173 -29.28 -0.66 25.18
C ARG A 173 -28.20 -0.49 26.25
N PHE A 174 -26.93 -0.43 25.83
CA PHE A 174 -25.79 -0.18 26.70
C PHE A 174 -25.73 1.28 27.12
N ASP A 175 -25.95 2.22 26.20
CA ASP A 175 -26.01 3.67 26.50
C ASP A 175 -27.10 4.00 27.53
N ALA A 176 -28.18 3.21 27.58
CA ALA A 176 -29.28 3.38 28.52
C ALA A 176 -28.95 2.99 29.97
N ILE A 177 -27.84 2.29 30.22
CA ILE A 177 -27.40 1.89 31.57
C ILE A 177 -26.29 2.80 32.14
N ASP A 178 -25.96 3.93 31.47
CA ASP A 178 -25.06 5.03 31.91
C ASP A 178 -23.62 4.58 32.23
N GLU A 179 -22.88 4.21 31.19
CA GLU A 179 -21.66 3.42 31.34
C GLU A 179 -20.46 3.88 30.52
N TYR A 180 -19.29 3.32 30.86
CA TYR A 180 -18.02 3.76 30.31
C TYR A 180 -17.34 2.70 29.42
N ILE A 181 -16.67 3.19 28.38
CA ILE A 181 -15.87 2.43 27.42
C ILE A 181 -14.45 3.04 27.46
N LEU A 182 -13.43 2.21 27.63
CA LEU A 182 -12.02 2.62 27.48
C LEU A 182 -11.29 1.70 26.53
N ASP A 183 -10.54 2.30 25.61
CA ASP A 183 -9.54 1.62 24.80
C ASP A 183 -8.30 1.28 25.63
N ASP A 184 -7.54 0.28 25.18
CA ASP A 184 -6.23 -0.02 25.75
C ASP A 184 -5.14 0.74 24.99
N THR A 185 -4.61 1.78 25.65
CA THR A 185 -3.50 2.60 25.13
C THR A 185 -2.11 2.12 25.59
N SER A 186 -2.05 1.06 26.42
CA SER A 186 -0.80 0.58 27.02
C SER A 186 0.09 -0.10 25.98
N TYR A 187 -0.49 -0.84 25.04
CA TYR A 187 0.23 -1.47 23.95
C TYR A 187 0.15 -0.64 22.66
N LYS A 188 1.31 -0.19 22.18
CA LYS A 188 1.43 0.69 21.00
C LYS A 188 1.88 -0.02 19.73
N GLY A 189 2.04 -1.34 19.76
CA GLY A 189 2.41 -2.06 18.55
C GLY A 189 1.27 -2.08 17.54
N LYS A 190 1.68 -2.11 16.28
CA LYS A 190 0.80 -2.00 15.13
C LYS A 190 0.37 -3.39 14.67
N LEU A 191 -0.90 -3.49 14.30
CA LEU A 191 -1.48 -4.71 13.76
C LEU A 191 -0.97 -4.94 12.33
N CYS A 192 -0.42 -6.11 12.08
CA CYS A 192 0.15 -6.50 10.79
C CYS A 192 -0.11 -7.96 10.39
N SER A 193 -1.14 -8.55 11.01
CA SER A 193 -1.77 -9.80 10.58
C SER A 193 -3.25 -9.73 10.92
N TYR A 194 -4.09 -10.39 10.12
CA TYR A 194 -5.54 -10.54 10.33
C TYR A 194 -5.91 -11.95 10.83
N GLU A 195 -4.94 -12.78 11.20
CA GLU A 195 -5.14 -14.18 11.64
C GLU A 195 -5.50 -14.25 13.13
N PHE A 196 -6.45 -13.41 13.55
CA PHE A 196 -6.93 -13.30 14.92
C PHE A 196 -8.45 -13.24 14.97
N ASP A 197 -9.02 -13.56 16.13
CA ASP A 197 -10.44 -13.38 16.45
C ASP A 197 -10.59 -12.40 17.62
N LEU A 198 -11.67 -11.61 17.61
CA LEU A 198 -12.07 -10.86 18.80
C LEU A 198 -12.76 -11.77 19.83
N LEU A 199 -12.25 -11.74 21.06
CA LEU A 199 -12.78 -12.46 22.20
C LEU A 199 -13.20 -11.46 23.31
N PRO A 200 -14.47 -11.04 23.34
CA PRO A 200 -15.02 -10.26 24.45
C PRO A 200 -15.32 -11.19 25.64
N ALA A 201 -14.67 -10.96 26.78
CA ALA A 201 -14.77 -11.77 27.99
C ALA A 201 -15.59 -11.05 29.07
N MET A 202 -16.84 -11.49 29.25
CA MET A 202 -17.72 -10.93 30.28
C MET A 202 -17.43 -11.52 31.66
N ASN A 203 -17.19 -10.67 32.66
CA ASN A 203 -16.89 -11.08 34.04
C ASN A 203 -17.61 -10.19 35.07
N PHE A 204 -17.83 -10.72 36.28
CA PHE A 204 -18.20 -9.90 37.43
C PHE A 204 -16.94 -9.37 38.12
N GLY A 205 -16.86 -8.06 38.32
CA GLY A 205 -15.82 -7.43 39.13
C GLY A 205 -16.07 -7.64 40.61
N GLY A 206 -15.00 -7.81 41.40
CA GLY A 206 -15.11 -8.07 42.85
C GLY A 206 -15.79 -6.96 43.66
N SER A 207 -15.93 -5.74 43.12
CA SER A 207 -16.59 -4.60 43.80
C SER A 207 -17.22 -3.57 42.87
N GLU A 208 -17.25 -3.79 41.55
CA GLU A 208 -17.39 -2.70 40.58
C GLU A 208 -18.33 -3.01 39.40
N GLY A 209 -19.16 -4.06 39.50
CA GLY A 209 -20.18 -4.39 38.51
C GLY A 209 -19.78 -5.44 37.47
N ILE A 210 -20.21 -5.31 36.21
CA ILE A 210 -19.95 -6.25 35.11
C ILE A 210 -18.97 -5.64 34.10
N TYR A 211 -18.06 -6.45 33.60
CA TYR A 211 -16.93 -6.05 32.76
C TYR A 211 -16.96 -6.87 31.49
N ILE A 212 -16.60 -6.27 30.36
CA ILE A 212 -16.20 -6.97 29.14
C ILE A 212 -14.79 -6.52 28.84
N ASP A 213 -13.83 -7.43 29.02
CA ASP A 213 -12.46 -7.23 28.54
C ASP A 213 -12.35 -7.81 27.13
N CYS A 214 -11.91 -6.98 26.18
CA CYS A 214 -11.81 -7.35 24.78
C CYS A 214 -10.37 -7.76 24.46
N TYR A 215 -10.21 -8.97 23.93
CA TYR A 215 -8.91 -9.49 23.52
C TYR A 215 -8.91 -9.86 22.04
N LEU A 216 -7.81 -9.59 21.34
CA LEU A 216 -7.49 -10.28 20.09
C LEU A 216 -6.79 -11.59 20.45
N LYS A 217 -7.29 -12.71 19.93
CA LYS A 217 -6.72 -14.04 20.12
C LYS A 217 -6.25 -14.60 18.78
N GLY A 218 -4.98 -15.01 18.68
CA GLY A 218 -4.38 -15.46 17.44
C GLY A 218 -3.15 -14.64 17.06
N LYS A 219 -2.84 -14.56 15.77
CA LYS A 219 -1.72 -13.77 15.24
C LYS A 219 -2.22 -12.40 14.75
N PHE A 220 -1.83 -11.36 15.46
CA PHE A 220 -2.16 -9.95 15.13
C PHE A 220 -0.92 -9.11 14.80
N ASP A 221 0.28 -9.61 15.13
CA ASP A 221 1.57 -9.00 14.82
C ASP A 221 2.67 -10.07 14.67
N GLU A 222 3.92 -9.63 14.48
CA GLU A 222 5.10 -10.51 14.42
C GLU A 222 5.80 -10.71 15.78
N SER A 223 5.18 -10.29 16.88
CA SER A 223 5.79 -10.41 18.22
C SER A 223 5.71 -11.83 18.78
N GLY A 224 4.97 -12.73 18.14
CA GLY A 224 4.73 -14.11 18.61
C GLY A 224 3.80 -14.21 19.83
N ARG A 225 3.17 -13.11 20.26
CA ARG A 225 2.12 -13.15 21.29
C ARG A 225 0.84 -13.69 20.67
N ASP A 226 0.07 -14.43 21.47
CA ASP A 226 -1.17 -15.07 21.03
C ASP A 226 -2.42 -14.41 21.62
N SER A 227 -2.24 -13.34 22.42
CA SER A 227 -3.31 -12.59 23.07
C SER A 227 -2.90 -11.11 23.22
N LEU A 228 -3.82 -10.21 22.90
CA LEU A 228 -3.65 -8.77 23.09
C LEU A 228 -4.96 -8.18 23.63
N HIS A 229 -4.89 -7.57 24.80
CA HIS A 229 -6.01 -6.75 25.32
C HIS A 229 -6.11 -5.45 24.52
N ILE A 230 -7.33 -5.06 24.12
CA ILE A 230 -7.56 -3.89 23.26
C ILE A 230 -8.54 -2.87 23.85
N GLY A 231 -9.29 -3.23 24.88
CA GLY A 231 -10.23 -2.32 25.51
C GLY A 231 -11.12 -3.01 26.53
N THR A 232 -11.71 -2.21 27.41
CA THR A 232 -12.62 -2.66 28.46
C THR A 232 -13.91 -1.85 28.40
N ILE A 233 -15.03 -2.54 28.49
CA ILE A 233 -16.37 -1.96 28.66
C ILE A 233 -16.89 -2.35 30.03
N LYS A 234 -17.48 -1.43 30.77
CA LYS A 234 -17.94 -1.73 32.13
C LYS A 234 -19.33 -1.24 32.38
N THR A 235 -20.00 -1.92 33.31
CA THR A 235 -21.20 -1.42 33.97
C THR A 235 -21.12 -1.54 35.48
N LEU A 236 -21.64 -0.56 36.24
CA LEU A 236 -21.78 -0.67 37.70
C LEU A 236 -22.95 -1.58 38.10
N ASP A 237 -23.91 -1.81 37.20
CA ASP A 237 -25.02 -2.70 37.45
C ASP A 237 -24.57 -4.16 37.52
N THR A 238 -25.25 -4.94 38.37
CA THR A 238 -25.02 -6.39 38.54
C THR A 238 -26.30 -7.21 38.35
N ASN A 239 -27.38 -6.56 37.93
CA ASN A 239 -28.68 -7.18 37.77
C ASN A 239 -28.76 -8.01 36.46
N LEU A 240 -29.75 -8.90 36.38
CA LEU A 240 -29.93 -9.78 35.22
C LEU A 240 -30.12 -9.01 33.90
N ASN A 241 -30.74 -7.83 33.94
CA ASN A 241 -30.90 -7.03 32.73
C ASN A 241 -29.55 -6.52 32.22
N ALA A 242 -28.69 -6.03 33.11
CA ALA A 242 -27.33 -5.63 32.77
C ALA A 242 -26.51 -6.81 32.20
N CYS A 243 -26.59 -8.00 32.80
CA CYS A 243 -25.94 -9.20 32.22
C CYS A 243 -26.41 -9.49 30.79
N LYS A 244 -27.71 -9.34 30.52
CA LYS A 244 -28.27 -9.56 29.17
C LYS A 244 -27.79 -8.50 28.19
N VAL A 245 -27.75 -7.24 28.60
CA VAL A 245 -27.26 -6.13 27.77
C VAL A 245 -25.77 -6.32 27.45
N MET A 246 -24.95 -6.63 28.46
CA MET A 246 -23.51 -6.89 28.27
C MET A 246 -23.26 -8.13 27.40
N GLY A 247 -24.03 -9.21 27.58
CA GLY A 247 -23.95 -10.40 26.73
C GLY A 247 -24.36 -10.14 25.26
N GLU A 248 -25.38 -9.32 25.04
CA GLU A 248 -25.77 -8.85 23.69
C GLU A 248 -24.66 -8.03 23.05
N LEU A 249 -24.05 -7.12 23.81
CA LEU A 249 -22.94 -6.29 23.36
C LEU A 249 -21.73 -7.14 22.92
N CYS A 250 -21.39 -8.22 23.63
CA CYS A 250 -20.35 -9.15 23.18
C CYS A 250 -20.61 -9.66 21.75
N GLY A 251 -21.85 -10.03 21.44
CA GLY A 251 -22.24 -10.49 20.09
C GLY A 251 -22.13 -9.39 19.04
N ALA A 252 -22.55 -8.16 19.38
CA ALA A 252 -22.40 -7.01 18.50
C ALA A 252 -20.92 -6.71 18.20
N LEU A 253 -20.06 -6.66 19.22
CA LEU A 253 -18.63 -6.39 19.05
C LEU A 253 -17.97 -7.42 18.12
N MET A 254 -18.24 -8.71 18.32
CA MET A 254 -17.73 -9.77 17.44
C MET A 254 -18.19 -9.59 15.98
N TYR A 255 -19.44 -9.20 15.77
CA TYR A 255 -19.97 -8.98 14.43
C TYR A 255 -19.28 -7.79 13.73
N HIS A 256 -19.16 -6.66 14.43
CA HIS A 256 -18.57 -5.43 13.88
C HIS A 256 -17.08 -5.58 13.61
N GLU A 257 -16.35 -6.21 14.52
CA GLU A 257 -14.93 -6.49 14.31
C GLU A 257 -14.70 -7.39 13.09
N ASN A 258 -15.41 -8.53 13.01
CA ASN A 258 -15.26 -9.46 11.90
C ASN A 258 -15.55 -8.76 10.56
N ARG A 259 -16.62 -7.95 10.51
CA ARG A 259 -16.97 -7.19 9.32
C ARG A 259 -15.90 -6.16 8.96
N PHE A 260 -15.44 -5.36 9.92
CA PHE A 260 -14.42 -4.34 9.69
C PHE A 260 -13.13 -4.94 9.15
N VAL A 261 -12.61 -5.99 9.78
CA VAL A 261 -11.37 -6.64 9.34
C VAL A 261 -11.52 -7.23 7.94
N ASN A 262 -12.62 -7.93 7.64
CA ASN A 262 -12.85 -8.53 6.32
C ASN A 262 -13.02 -7.51 5.19
N GLU A 263 -13.62 -6.35 5.49
CA GLU A 263 -13.72 -5.25 4.54
C GLU A 263 -12.35 -4.56 4.31
N ASN A 264 -11.45 -4.62 5.30
CA ASN A 264 -10.19 -3.88 5.34
C ASN A 264 -8.92 -4.74 5.50
N LEU A 265 -8.90 -6.00 5.00
CA LEU A 265 -7.79 -6.95 5.18
C LEU A 265 -6.39 -6.38 4.87
N TYR A 266 -6.31 -5.49 3.88
CA TYR A 266 -5.07 -4.84 3.45
C TYR A 266 -4.42 -3.94 4.52
N LEU A 267 -5.19 -3.42 5.49
CA LEU A 267 -4.62 -2.67 6.63
C LEU A 267 -3.83 -3.59 7.57
N PHE A 268 -4.09 -4.89 7.47
CA PHE A 268 -3.51 -5.94 8.30
C PHE A 268 -2.54 -6.83 7.52
N ASP A 269 -2.34 -6.61 6.22
CA ASP A 269 -1.31 -7.31 5.45
C ASP A 269 0.07 -7.02 6.04
N SER A 270 0.91 -8.04 6.15
CA SER A 270 2.28 -7.85 6.62
C SER A 270 3.10 -7.04 5.61
N THR A 271 4.16 -6.38 6.08
CA THR A 271 5.05 -5.62 5.19
C THR A 271 5.64 -6.53 4.11
N GLU A 272 5.96 -7.78 4.45
CA GLU A 272 6.42 -8.78 3.49
C GLU A 272 5.34 -9.13 2.44
N SER A 273 4.07 -9.26 2.85
CA SER A 273 2.95 -9.52 1.93
C SER A 273 2.85 -8.39 0.90
N ILE A 274 2.88 -7.14 1.36
CA ILE A 274 2.81 -5.95 0.51
C ILE A 274 4.03 -5.85 -0.41
N GLU A 275 5.24 -6.09 0.10
CA GLU A 275 6.46 -6.10 -0.71
C GLU A 275 6.42 -7.19 -1.79
N ARG A 276 5.91 -8.39 -1.48
CA ARG A 276 5.70 -9.46 -2.47
C ARG A 276 4.69 -9.07 -3.54
N MET A 277 3.64 -8.33 -3.19
CA MET A 277 2.65 -7.86 -4.16
C MET A 277 3.25 -6.86 -5.15
N ILE A 278 4.03 -5.88 -4.68
CA ILE A 278 4.61 -4.84 -5.55
C ILE A 278 5.85 -5.29 -6.33
N THR A 279 6.55 -6.34 -5.87
CA THR A 279 7.70 -6.93 -6.57
C THR A 279 7.30 -8.02 -7.57
N LYS A 280 6.03 -8.44 -7.57
CA LYS A 280 5.55 -9.46 -8.48
C LYS A 280 5.71 -9.00 -9.93
N SER A 281 6.28 -9.88 -10.76
CA SER A 281 6.42 -9.63 -12.19
C SER A 281 5.07 -9.28 -12.83
N MET A 282 5.09 -8.27 -13.70
CA MET A 282 3.91 -7.68 -14.30
C MET A 282 4.05 -7.62 -15.82
N GLU A 283 3.01 -8.02 -16.54
CA GLU A 283 2.92 -7.87 -18.00
C GLU A 283 2.58 -6.43 -18.37
N ILE A 284 3.35 -5.86 -19.30
CA ILE A 284 3.10 -4.53 -19.87
C ILE A 284 2.54 -4.69 -21.27
N GLU A 285 1.31 -4.22 -21.46
CA GLU A 285 0.69 -4.10 -22.77
C GLU A 285 1.10 -2.76 -23.38
N GLN A 286 1.95 -2.80 -24.40
CA GLN A 286 2.23 -1.63 -25.22
C GLN A 286 0.99 -1.28 -26.03
N ALA A 287 0.59 -0.01 -26.01
CA ALA A 287 -0.41 0.49 -26.96
C ALA A 287 0.16 0.27 -28.37
N GLN A 288 -0.38 -0.70 -29.11
CA GLN A 288 -0.07 -0.85 -30.52
C GLN A 288 -0.39 0.48 -31.19
N SER A 289 0.61 1.14 -31.76
CA SER A 289 0.35 2.20 -32.72
C SER A 289 -0.45 1.56 -33.85
N THR A 290 -1.73 1.87 -33.95
CA THR A 290 -2.53 1.55 -35.12
C THR A 290 -1.90 2.31 -36.29
N GLY A 291 -1.02 1.63 -37.03
CA GLY A 291 -0.53 2.08 -38.33
C GLY A 291 -1.72 2.24 -39.28
N PRO A 292 -1.64 3.16 -40.27
CA PRO A 292 -2.77 3.48 -41.11
C PRO A 292 -3.23 2.23 -41.87
N GLU A 293 -4.53 1.91 -41.79
CA GLU A 293 -5.16 0.96 -42.70
C GLU A 293 -4.83 1.37 -44.14
N MET A 294 -4.00 0.56 -44.81
CA MET A 294 -3.82 0.67 -46.25
C MET A 294 -5.18 0.45 -46.90
N GLN A 295 -5.79 1.53 -47.38
CA GLN A 295 -6.88 1.46 -48.34
C GLN A 295 -6.38 0.70 -49.57
N ILE A 296 -6.72 -0.58 -49.65
CA ILE A 296 -6.62 -1.34 -50.89
C ILE A 296 -7.70 -0.79 -51.81
N GLY A 297 -7.29 0.06 -52.75
CA GLY A 297 -8.12 0.51 -53.84
C GLY A 297 -8.61 -0.66 -54.68
N GLN A 298 -9.92 -0.74 -54.88
CA GLN A 298 -10.52 -1.51 -55.96
C GLN A 298 -10.71 -0.59 -57.17
N GLN A 299 -9.79 -0.69 -58.13
CA GLN A 299 -10.14 -0.79 -59.55
C GLN A 299 -10.41 -2.30 -59.76
N ILE A 300 -11.50 -2.76 -60.38
CA ILE A 300 -12.04 -2.51 -61.73
C ILE A 300 -13.55 -2.78 -61.67
#